data_AF-A0A9X2P1U2-F1
#
_entry.id   AF-A0A9X2P1U2-F1
#
_cell.length_a   1.000
_cell.length_b   1.000
_cell.length_c   1.000
_cell.angle_alpha   90.00
_cell.angle_beta   90.00
_cell.angle_gamma   90.00
#
_symmetry.space_group_name_H-M   'P 1'
#
loop_
_entity.id
_entity.type
_entity.pdbx_description
1 polymer ?
#
loop_
_entity_poly.entity_id
_entity_poly.type
_entity_poly.pdbx_seq_one_letter_code
_entity_poly.pdbx_strand_id
1 'polypeptide(L)'
;MEENDSKVGSIIETFQSGSQLITGGENAEPRKMTFLNAFSAIFNGLGIGLLLGILLSTTLSPVVSGVIATVSSLLAVLIGLNEKYLDPVKSLRIGSFGLFTVAGIIAGLYLRANNPFAPTLKDKMEEYKSIGFSDEEARNLIIGFIKSDTSKAQREASLLYSTIVNSSDCDVLYYMTAETPVPEMVNTFRSTEGIWRKFADTFQTELPDEMKGKSLLLVRDSFCNSSSSEPYTISNTEKIKAINPKFSLEEMETQISASGENWKNLILMAQSQFSESERLQIYKAILKVFE
;
A
#
# COMPACT_ATOMS: atom_id res chain seq x y z
N MET A 1 47.10 15.79 -23.01
CA MET A 1 48.25 14.89 -22.84
C MET A 1 49.08 15.52 -21.74
N GLU A 2 49.22 15.01 -20.53
CA GLU A 2 49.00 13.71 -19.91
C GLU A 2 48.74 13.98 -18.42
N GLU A 3 47.67 13.47 -17.81
CA GLU A 3 47.55 13.34 -16.35
C GLU A 3 46.24 12.61 -16.01
N ASN A 4 46.21 11.26 -16.01
CA ASN A 4 45.13 10.52 -15.34
C ASN A 4 45.35 9.02 -15.05
N ASP A 5 46.56 8.46 -15.17
CA ASP A 5 46.77 7.01 -14.99
C ASP A 5 47.30 6.55 -13.61
N SER A 6 47.43 7.45 -12.63
CA SER A 6 48.09 7.11 -11.34
C SER A 6 47.15 6.54 -10.25
N LYS A 7 45.82 6.63 -10.39
CA LYS A 7 44.89 6.29 -9.28
C LYS A 7 44.31 4.87 -9.28
N VAL A 8 44.56 4.05 -10.30
CA VAL A 8 43.99 2.68 -10.37
C VAL A 8 44.89 1.63 -9.69
N GLY A 9 46.19 1.90 -9.51
CA GLY A 9 47.13 0.95 -8.88
C GLY A 9 46.97 0.78 -7.36
N SER A 10 46.46 1.80 -6.66
CA SER A 10 46.37 1.81 -5.18
C SER A 10 45.21 0.96 -4.62
N ILE A 11 44.17 0.70 -5.43
CA ILE A 11 42.98 -0.03 -4.97
C ILE A 11 43.21 -1.55 -5.01
N ILE A 12 44.09 -2.04 -5.89
CA ILE A 12 44.35 -3.48 -6.04
C ILE A 12 45.28 -4.01 -4.94
N GLU A 13 46.27 -3.22 -4.47
CA GLU A 13 47.14 -3.63 -3.35
C GLU A 13 46.40 -3.69 -2.01
N THR A 14 45.30 -2.95 -1.85
CA THR A 14 44.47 -2.99 -0.63
C THR A 14 43.68 -4.30 -0.50
N PHE A 15 43.41 -5.01 -1.60
CA PHE A 15 42.72 -6.30 -1.57
C PHE A 15 43.64 -7.51 -1.30
N GLN A 16 44.93 -7.44 -1.65
CA GLN A 16 45.87 -8.54 -1.37
C GLN A 16 46.31 -8.60 0.10
N SER A 17 46.36 -7.45 0.80
CA SER A 17 46.70 -7.40 2.23
C SER A 17 45.60 -7.98 3.14
N GLY A 18 44.33 -7.99 2.68
CA GLY A 18 43.22 -8.62 3.40
C GLY A 18 43.24 -10.15 3.42
N SER A 19 43.99 -10.79 2.52
CA SER A 19 44.05 -12.27 2.44
C SER A 19 45.06 -12.88 3.43
N GLN A 20 46.09 -12.13 3.84
CA GLN A 20 47.10 -12.60 4.79
C GLN A 20 46.71 -12.44 6.26
N LEU A 21 45.68 -11.63 6.56
CA LEU A 21 45.21 -11.40 7.93
C LEU A 21 44.25 -12.49 8.46
N ILE A 22 43.92 -13.49 7.65
CA ILE A 22 43.05 -14.62 8.01
C ILE A 22 43.85 -15.89 8.35
N THR A 23 45.13 -15.98 7.98
CA THR A 23 45.99 -17.09 8.37
C THR A 23 46.62 -16.81 9.73
N GLY A 24 45.93 -17.26 10.79
CA GLY A 24 46.40 -17.23 12.17
C GLY A 24 47.77 -17.90 12.36
N GLY A 25 48.42 -17.52 13.45
CA GLY A 25 49.83 -17.81 13.77
C GLY A 25 50.30 -19.24 13.51
N GLU A 26 51.61 -19.32 13.20
CA GLU A 26 52.43 -20.41 12.69
C GLU A 26 52.31 -21.81 13.34
N ASN A 27 51.49 -21.99 14.38
CA ASN A 27 51.37 -23.24 15.14
C ASN A 27 49.93 -23.73 15.35
N ALA A 28 48.92 -23.17 14.66
CA ALA A 28 47.56 -23.68 14.72
C ALA A 28 47.39 -24.86 13.74
N GLU A 29 47.35 -26.09 14.25
CA GLU A 29 47.01 -27.27 13.45
C GLU A 29 45.66 -27.04 12.71
N PRO A 30 45.58 -27.32 11.40
CA PRO A 30 44.35 -27.14 10.65
C PRO A 30 43.29 -28.14 11.15
N ARG A 31 42.37 -27.67 11.99
CA ARG A 31 41.18 -28.43 12.36
C ARG A 31 40.41 -28.76 11.08
N LYS A 32 40.46 -30.03 10.65
CA LYS A 32 39.66 -30.54 9.54
C LYS A 32 38.19 -30.29 9.84
N MET A 33 37.58 -29.38 9.08
CA MET A 33 36.16 -29.10 9.18
C MET A 33 35.40 -30.34 8.72
N THR A 34 34.74 -31.03 9.67
CA THR A 34 33.88 -32.17 9.34
C THR A 34 32.58 -31.62 8.74
N PHE A 35 32.10 -32.22 7.65
CA PHE A 35 30.86 -31.80 6.96
C PHE A 35 29.67 -31.63 7.92
N LEU A 36 29.53 -32.53 8.91
CA LEU A 36 28.48 -32.46 9.92
C LEU A 36 28.53 -31.18 10.77
N ASN A 37 29.73 -30.69 11.08
CA ASN A 37 29.91 -29.45 11.86
C ASN A 37 29.56 -28.21 11.03
N ALA A 38 29.91 -28.22 9.74
CA ALA A 38 29.55 -27.14 8.82
C ALA A 38 28.02 -27.10 8.60
N PHE A 39 27.41 -28.25 8.36
CA PHE A 39 25.96 -28.38 8.20
C PHE A 39 25.21 -27.92 9.46
N SER A 40 25.62 -28.38 10.64
CA SER A 40 25.03 -27.93 11.91
C SER A 40 25.17 -26.42 12.11
N ALA A 41 26.31 -25.84 11.76
CA ALA A 41 26.51 -24.40 11.85
C ALA A 41 25.58 -23.59 10.93
N ILE A 42 25.34 -24.06 9.70
CA ILE A 42 24.42 -23.42 8.75
C ILE A 42 22.98 -23.49 9.26
N PHE A 43 22.52 -24.65 9.73
CA PHE A 43 21.13 -24.81 10.21
C PHE A 43 20.85 -23.98 11.47
N ASN A 44 21.84 -23.88 12.36
CA ASN A 44 21.73 -23.01 13.54
C ASN A 44 21.63 -21.53 13.14
N GLY A 45 22.43 -21.07 12.18
CA GLY A 45 22.34 -19.71 11.66
C GLY A 45 21.01 -19.45 10.94
N LEU A 46 20.58 -20.41 10.11
CA LEU A 46 19.32 -20.36 9.37
C LEU A 46 18.11 -20.20 10.29
N GLY A 47 17.95 -21.07 11.28
CA GLY A 47 16.78 -21.07 12.15
C GLY A 47 16.64 -19.78 12.94
N ILE A 48 17.75 -19.31 13.53
CA ILE A 48 17.75 -18.08 14.33
C ILE A 48 17.58 -16.85 13.43
N GLY A 49 18.26 -16.80 12.28
CA GLY A 49 18.20 -15.66 11.36
C GLY A 49 16.80 -15.50 10.74
N LEU A 50 16.22 -16.59 10.24
CA LEU A 50 14.90 -16.54 9.62
C LEU A 50 13.81 -16.20 10.64
N LEU A 51 13.87 -16.78 11.85
CA LEU A 51 12.95 -16.46 12.94
C LEU A 51 13.04 -14.97 13.31
N LEU A 52 14.25 -14.46 13.54
CA LEU A 52 14.47 -13.06 13.88
C LEU A 52 13.98 -12.14 12.74
N GLY A 53 14.34 -12.42 11.49
CA GLY A 53 13.94 -11.63 10.33
C GLY A 53 12.42 -11.53 10.15
N ILE A 54 11.69 -12.63 10.33
CA ILE A 54 10.22 -12.62 10.27
C ILE A 54 9.63 -11.81 11.43
N LEU A 55 10.14 -12.00 12.66
CA LEU A 55 9.68 -11.25 13.82
C LEU A 55 9.89 -9.75 13.62
N LEU A 56 11.08 -9.33 13.16
CA LEU A 56 11.40 -7.93 12.85
C LEU A 56 10.39 -7.29 11.89
N SER A 57 9.99 -8.03 10.87
CA SER A 57 9.15 -7.51 9.78
C SER A 57 7.65 -7.50 10.13
N THR A 58 7.21 -8.45 10.95
CA THR A 58 5.80 -8.58 11.37
C THR A 58 5.45 -7.67 12.54
N THR A 59 6.43 -7.14 13.27
CA THR A 59 6.19 -6.27 14.42
C THR A 59 5.80 -4.86 14.00
N LEU A 60 4.53 -4.53 14.22
CA LEU A 60 3.92 -3.22 14.00
C LEU A 60 3.97 -2.29 15.22
N SER A 61 4.30 -2.83 16.40
CA SER A 61 4.21 -2.09 17.66
C SER A 61 5.56 -1.50 18.09
N PRO A 62 5.61 -0.20 18.49
CA PRO A 62 6.81 0.44 19.05
C PRO A 62 7.40 -0.27 20.27
N VAL A 63 6.59 -1.05 21.01
CA VAL A 63 7.07 -1.80 22.18
C VAL A 63 7.97 -2.97 21.75
N VAL A 64 7.70 -3.57 20.59
CA VAL A 64 8.44 -4.75 20.14
C VAL A 64 9.78 -4.37 19.52
N SER A 65 9.92 -3.17 18.95
CA SER A 65 11.21 -2.67 18.46
C SER A 65 12.26 -2.53 19.57
N GLY A 66 11.83 -2.14 20.78
CA GLY A 66 12.70 -2.09 21.97
C GLY A 66 13.20 -3.48 22.41
N VAL A 67 12.31 -4.47 22.40
CA VAL A 67 12.67 -5.88 22.72
C VAL A 67 13.61 -6.44 21.65
N ILE A 68 13.35 -6.13 20.39
CA ILE A 68 14.20 -6.50 19.27
C ILE A 68 15.61 -5.91 19.39
N ALA A 69 15.72 -4.62 19.73
CA ALA A 69 17.01 -3.95 19.86
C ALA A 69 17.84 -4.55 21.00
N THR A 70 17.19 -4.87 22.12
CA THR A 70 17.86 -5.53 23.26
C THR A 70 18.29 -6.95 22.93
N VAL A 71 17.43 -7.74 22.28
CA VAL A 71 17.77 -9.11 21.82
C VAL A 71 18.88 -9.08 20.77
N SER A 72 18.87 -8.13 19.84
CA SER A 72 19.91 -7.97 18.82
C SER A 72 21.26 -7.57 19.44
N SER A 73 21.24 -6.68 20.43
CA SER A 73 22.43 -6.30 21.21
C SER A 73 23.00 -7.48 21.99
N LEU A 74 22.13 -8.25 22.67
CA LEU A 74 22.53 -9.47 23.38
C LEU A 74 23.10 -10.52 22.43
N LEU A 75 22.48 -10.72 21.26
CA LEU A 75 22.96 -11.62 20.21
C LEU A 75 24.31 -11.15 19.66
N ALA A 76 24.52 -9.86 19.41
CA ALA A 76 25.81 -9.34 18.95
C ALA A 76 26.93 -9.63 19.96
N VAL A 77 26.63 -9.54 21.26
CA VAL A 77 27.55 -9.90 22.34
C VAL A 77 27.78 -11.42 22.42
N LEU A 78 26.71 -12.24 22.34
CA LEU A 78 26.78 -13.70 22.42
C LEU A 78 27.37 -14.38 21.18
N ILE A 79 27.23 -13.75 20.00
CA ILE A 79 27.87 -14.16 18.76
C ILE A 79 29.39 -13.97 18.82
N GLY A 80 29.87 -13.18 19.79
CA GLY A 80 31.27 -13.18 20.16
C GLY A 80 32.11 -12.38 19.19
N LEU A 81 31.91 -11.05 19.18
CA LEU A 81 32.91 -10.09 18.70
C LEU A 81 34.22 -10.15 19.52
N ASN A 82 34.25 -10.92 20.60
CA ASN A 82 35.42 -11.09 21.44
C ASN A 82 36.06 -12.46 21.18
N GLU A 83 36.89 -12.56 20.14
CA GLU A 83 38.06 -13.44 20.15
C GLU A 83 38.98 -13.18 18.95
N LYS A 84 40.27 -13.17 19.23
CA LYS A 84 41.40 -12.95 18.33
C LYS A 84 41.56 -14.04 17.23
N TYR A 85 40.61 -14.98 17.12
CA TYR A 85 40.64 -16.13 16.20
C TYR A 85 39.22 -16.48 15.74
N LEU A 86 38.88 -16.14 14.50
CA LEU A 86 37.63 -16.55 13.86
C LEU A 86 37.76 -17.99 13.35
N ASP A 87 37.28 -18.95 14.12
CA ASP A 87 37.12 -20.33 13.64
C ASP A 87 36.18 -20.32 12.41
N PRO A 88 36.52 -21.02 11.31
CA PRO A 88 35.70 -21.01 10.11
C PRO A 88 34.27 -21.57 10.32
N VAL A 89 34.05 -22.39 11.36
CA VAL A 89 32.70 -22.85 11.75
C VAL A 89 31.87 -21.70 12.38
N LYS A 90 32.50 -20.83 13.19
CA LYS A 90 31.84 -19.64 13.76
C LYS A 90 31.50 -18.65 12.65
N SER A 91 32.44 -18.41 11.74
CA SER A 91 32.23 -17.56 10.57
C SER A 91 31.05 -18.03 9.69
N LEU A 92 30.96 -19.33 9.41
CA LEU A 92 29.87 -19.91 8.64
C LEU A 92 28.50 -19.76 9.31
N ARG A 93 28.45 -19.88 10.66
CA ARG A 93 27.22 -19.65 11.43
C ARG A 93 26.78 -18.18 11.37
N ILE A 94 27.71 -17.25 11.48
CA ILE A 94 27.43 -15.81 11.42
C ILE A 94 26.95 -15.42 10.01
N GLY A 95 27.63 -15.93 8.98
CA GLY A 95 27.26 -15.67 7.59
C GLY A 95 25.88 -16.22 7.24
N SER A 96 25.57 -17.45 7.65
CA SER A 96 24.23 -18.03 7.45
C SER A 96 23.16 -17.26 8.24
N PHE A 97 23.42 -16.88 9.49
CA PHE A 97 22.51 -16.03 10.25
C PHE A 97 22.15 -14.72 9.51
N GLY A 98 23.15 -13.98 9.01
CA GLY A 98 22.91 -12.73 8.29
C GLY A 98 22.08 -12.93 7.01
N LEU A 99 22.46 -13.90 6.17
CA LEU A 99 21.77 -14.19 4.92
C LEU A 99 20.30 -14.56 5.15
N PHE A 100 20.04 -15.46 6.10
CA PHE A 100 18.68 -15.91 6.41
C PHE A 100 17.87 -14.85 7.16
N THR A 101 18.51 -13.92 7.87
CA THR A 101 17.82 -12.74 8.43
C THR A 101 17.24 -11.86 7.32
N VAL A 102 18.01 -11.58 6.28
CA VAL A 102 17.53 -10.80 5.12
C VAL A 102 16.37 -11.53 4.43
N ALA A 103 16.51 -12.84 4.20
CA ALA A 103 15.43 -13.66 3.63
C ALA A 103 14.17 -13.65 4.52
N GLY A 104 14.33 -13.73 5.84
CA GLY A 104 13.24 -13.66 6.80
C GLY A 104 12.53 -12.30 6.81
N ILE A 105 13.27 -11.19 6.65
CA ILE A 105 12.69 -9.84 6.54
C ILE A 105 11.82 -9.75 5.29
N ILE A 106 12.34 -10.18 4.13
CA ILE A 106 11.59 -10.17 2.86
C ILE A 106 10.36 -11.06 2.97
N ALA A 107 10.49 -12.27 3.52
CA ALA A 107 9.37 -13.18 3.75
C ALA A 107 8.32 -12.59 4.69
N GLY A 108 8.74 -11.97 5.80
CA GLY A 108 7.84 -11.30 6.73
C GLY A 108 7.13 -10.09 6.11
N LEU A 109 7.82 -9.34 5.24
CA LEU A 109 7.24 -8.20 4.53
C LEU A 109 6.20 -8.69 3.54
N TYR A 110 6.50 -9.79 2.84
CA TYR A 110 5.58 -10.43 1.92
C TYR A 110 4.32 -10.96 2.64
N LEU A 111 4.48 -11.66 3.77
CA LEU A 111 3.36 -12.13 4.59
C LEU A 111 2.50 -10.95 5.07
N ARG A 112 3.13 -9.86 5.51
CA ARG A 112 2.43 -8.67 5.98
C ARG A 112 1.72 -7.93 4.84
N ALA A 113 2.32 -7.86 3.65
CA ALA A 113 1.74 -7.17 2.51
C ALA A 113 0.52 -7.90 1.93
N ASN A 114 0.56 -9.24 1.91
CA ASN A 114 -0.49 -10.04 1.30
C ASN A 114 -1.57 -10.48 2.30
N ASN A 115 -1.41 -10.19 3.60
CA ASN A 115 -2.37 -10.52 4.67
C ASN A 115 -2.99 -11.93 4.53
N PRO A 116 -2.22 -13.01 4.29
CA PRO A 116 -2.77 -14.33 3.99
C PRO A 116 -3.53 -14.94 5.18
N PHE A 117 -3.36 -14.38 6.38
CA PHE A 117 -4.02 -14.78 7.61
C PHE A 117 -5.06 -13.78 8.11
N ALA A 118 -5.33 -12.69 7.38
CA ALA A 118 -6.39 -11.79 7.77
C ALA A 118 -7.75 -12.46 7.49
N PRO A 119 -8.65 -12.54 8.49
CA PRO A 119 -10.00 -13.05 8.27
C PRO A 119 -10.70 -12.15 7.27
N THR A 120 -11.47 -12.74 6.36
CA THR A 120 -12.23 -11.96 5.39
C THR A 120 -13.31 -11.17 6.12
N LEU A 121 -13.80 -10.09 5.50
CA LEU A 121 -14.92 -9.31 6.05
C LEU A 121 -16.16 -10.19 6.29
N LYS A 122 -16.33 -11.25 5.48
CA LYS A 122 -17.40 -12.23 5.64
C LYS A 122 -17.23 -13.03 6.94
N ASP A 123 -16.01 -13.50 7.22
CA ASP A 123 -15.71 -14.27 8.44
C ASP A 123 -15.97 -13.42 9.69
N LYS A 124 -15.60 -12.14 9.67
CA LYS A 124 -15.91 -11.21 10.77
C LYS A 124 -17.41 -10.96 10.91
N MET A 125 -18.13 -10.83 9.80
CA MET A 125 -19.57 -10.63 9.84
C MET A 125 -20.28 -11.87 10.42
N GLU A 126 -19.85 -13.07 10.06
CA GLU A 126 -20.35 -14.32 10.63
C GLU A 126 -20.00 -14.46 12.12
N GLU A 127 -18.79 -14.06 12.53
CA GLU A 127 -18.39 -14.00 13.93
C GLU A 127 -19.31 -13.08 14.75
N TYR A 128 -19.57 -11.84 14.30
CA TYR A 128 -20.49 -10.93 15.01
C TYR A 128 -21.92 -11.45 15.06
N LYS A 129 -22.42 -12.05 13.97
CA LYS A 129 -23.73 -12.71 13.96
C LYS A 129 -23.79 -13.86 14.96
N SER A 130 -22.73 -14.65 15.09
CA SER A 130 -22.68 -15.78 16.04
C SER A 130 -22.74 -15.34 17.51
N ILE A 131 -22.31 -14.11 17.80
CA ILE A 131 -22.35 -13.50 19.14
C ILE A 131 -23.74 -12.87 19.43
N GLY A 132 -24.63 -12.82 18.43
CA GLY A 132 -26.00 -12.35 18.57
C GLY A 132 -26.24 -10.90 18.15
N PHE A 133 -25.27 -10.26 17.47
CA PHE A 133 -25.50 -8.96 16.86
C PHE A 133 -26.43 -9.08 15.65
N SER A 134 -27.31 -8.10 15.48
CA SER A 134 -28.11 -7.99 14.25
C SER A 134 -27.22 -7.65 13.05
N ASP A 135 -27.70 -7.98 11.84
CA ASP A 135 -26.97 -7.73 10.60
C ASP A 135 -26.57 -6.25 10.42
N GLU A 136 -27.43 -5.33 10.86
CA GLU A 136 -27.19 -3.88 10.78
C GLU A 136 -26.17 -3.40 11.81
N GLU A 137 -26.24 -3.90 13.05
CA GLU A 137 -25.27 -3.56 14.10
C GLU A 137 -23.88 -4.10 13.77
N ALA A 138 -23.79 -5.34 13.29
CA ALA A 138 -22.53 -5.95 12.87
C ALA A 138 -21.90 -5.15 11.73
N ARG A 139 -22.71 -4.72 10.75
CA ARG A 139 -22.25 -3.88 9.64
C ARG A 139 -21.75 -2.52 10.14
N ASN A 140 -22.47 -1.87 11.04
CA ASN A 140 -22.09 -0.58 11.62
C ASN A 140 -20.81 -0.68 12.47
N LEU A 141 -20.61 -1.78 13.19
CA LEU A 141 -19.37 -2.03 13.94
C LEU A 141 -18.17 -2.21 13.02
N ILE A 142 -18.32 -2.99 11.94
CA ILE A 142 -17.27 -3.20 10.95
C ILE A 142 -16.90 -1.87 10.27
N ILE A 143 -17.91 -1.09 9.84
CA ILE A 143 -17.71 0.23 9.21
C ILE A 143 -17.10 1.23 10.19
N GLY A 144 -17.50 1.20 11.46
CA GLY A 144 -16.94 2.02 12.53
C GLY A 144 -15.45 1.76 12.76
N PHE A 145 -15.03 0.48 12.74
CA PHE A 145 -13.62 0.12 12.82
C PHE A 145 -12.81 0.66 11.63
N ILE A 146 -13.33 0.54 10.40
CA ILE A 146 -12.69 1.08 9.19
C ILE A 146 -12.52 2.60 9.30
N LYS A 147 -13.54 3.32 9.80
CA LYS A 147 -13.47 4.78 10.05
C LYS A 147 -12.43 5.15 11.11
N SER A 148 -12.27 4.32 12.15
CA SER A 148 -11.32 4.59 13.22
C SER A 148 -9.85 4.39 12.78
N ASP A 149 -9.57 3.34 12.01
CA ASP A 149 -8.23 3.06 11.47
C ASP A 149 -7.83 4.03 10.34
N THR A 150 -8.79 4.56 9.58
CA THR A 150 -8.52 5.55 8.53
C THR A 150 -8.25 6.96 9.06
N SER A 151 -8.59 7.24 10.33
CA SER A 151 -8.47 8.60 10.86
C SER A 151 -7.08 9.00 11.38
N LYS A 152 -6.14 8.06 11.60
CA LYS A 152 -4.79 8.36 12.12
C LYS A 152 -3.67 7.38 11.71
N ALA A 153 -3.69 6.87 10.49
CA ALA A 153 -2.54 6.19 9.91
C ALA A 153 -2.00 6.98 8.71
N GLN A 154 -1.20 8.02 9.00
CA GLN A 154 -0.23 8.54 8.04
C GLN A 154 0.58 7.34 7.50
N ARG A 155 0.24 6.90 6.28
CA ARG A 155 1.20 6.17 5.46
C ARG A 155 2.08 7.20 4.78
N GLU A 156 3.19 7.54 5.44
CA GLU A 156 4.36 8.01 4.73
C GLU A 156 4.80 6.90 3.77
N ALA A 157 4.60 7.11 2.47
CA ALA A 157 5.35 6.43 1.43
C ALA A 157 5.38 7.30 0.17
N SER A 158 6.55 7.90 -0.03
CA SER A 158 7.16 8.23 -1.32
C SER A 158 6.44 9.21 -2.25
N LEU A 159 6.93 10.45 -2.17
CA LEU A 159 7.10 11.37 -3.29
C LEU A 159 7.69 10.62 -4.51
N LEU A 160 6.93 10.54 -5.60
CA LEU A 160 7.31 10.79 -7.00
C LEU A 160 6.27 10.14 -7.95
N TYR A 161 5.29 10.97 -8.34
CA TYR A 161 4.49 10.93 -9.58
C TYR A 161 3.36 9.90 -9.82
N SER A 162 2.27 10.50 -10.35
CA SER A 162 1.03 9.96 -10.95
C SER A 162 -0.10 9.59 -9.98
N THR A 163 -1.25 10.27 -10.14
CA THR A 163 -2.50 9.98 -9.44
C THR A 163 -3.09 8.70 -10.02
N ILE A 164 -2.69 7.57 -9.45
CA ILE A 164 -3.38 6.29 -9.63
C ILE A 164 -4.62 6.37 -8.72
N VAL A 165 -5.81 6.31 -9.31
CA VAL A 165 -7.02 6.02 -8.53
C VAL A 165 -6.89 4.56 -8.13
N ASN A 166 -6.58 4.30 -6.86
CA ASN A 166 -6.52 2.93 -6.37
C ASN A 166 -7.95 2.36 -6.41
N SER A 167 -8.11 1.10 -6.81
CA SER A 167 -9.40 0.40 -6.72
C SER A 167 -9.97 0.39 -5.29
N SER A 168 -9.14 0.64 -4.28
CA SER A 168 -9.56 0.89 -2.90
C SER A 168 -10.52 2.07 -2.74
N ASP A 169 -10.50 3.04 -3.65
CA ASP A 169 -11.32 4.24 -3.48
C ASP A 169 -12.79 3.93 -3.76
N CYS A 170 -13.09 3.07 -4.74
CA CYS A 170 -14.46 2.57 -4.94
C CYS A 170 -14.92 1.72 -3.75
N ASP A 171 -14.04 0.95 -3.10
CA ASP A 171 -14.39 0.20 -1.89
C ASP A 171 -14.81 1.15 -0.74
N VAL A 172 -14.11 2.26 -0.57
CA VAL A 172 -14.47 3.28 0.43
C VAL A 172 -15.80 3.95 0.07
N LEU A 173 -15.99 4.28 -1.21
CA LEU A 173 -17.20 4.98 -1.67
C LEU A 173 -18.44 4.07 -1.71
N TYR A 174 -18.26 2.75 -1.84
CA TYR A 174 -19.35 1.77 -1.94
C TYR A 174 -20.28 1.77 -0.71
N TYR A 175 -19.76 2.11 0.47
CA TYR A 175 -20.54 2.11 1.71
C TYR A 175 -21.52 3.27 1.84
N MET A 176 -21.41 4.31 1.02
CA MET A 176 -22.36 5.42 1.07
C MET A 176 -23.72 4.98 0.51
N THR A 177 -24.80 5.50 1.08
CA THR A 177 -26.17 5.25 0.59
C THR A 177 -26.90 6.57 0.46
N ALA A 178 -28.09 6.56 -0.16
CA ALA A 178 -28.94 7.75 -0.21
C ALA A 178 -29.31 8.31 1.18
N GLU A 179 -29.15 7.52 2.24
CA GLU A 179 -29.41 7.88 3.63
C GLU A 179 -28.21 8.56 4.31
N THR A 180 -27.01 8.47 3.72
CA THR A 180 -25.82 9.10 4.29
C THR A 180 -25.95 10.63 4.26
N PRO A 181 -25.67 11.35 5.36
CA PRO A 181 -25.72 12.81 5.35
C PRO A 181 -24.78 13.43 4.30
N VAL A 182 -25.25 14.44 3.57
CA VAL A 182 -24.47 15.12 2.51
C VAL A 182 -23.07 15.57 2.97
N PRO A 183 -22.88 16.16 4.18
CA PRO A 183 -21.54 16.54 4.64
C PRO A 183 -20.59 15.34 4.79
N GLU A 184 -21.12 14.18 5.18
CA GLU A 184 -20.35 12.96 5.32
C GLU A 184 -19.98 12.37 3.95
N MET A 185 -20.89 12.42 2.98
CA MET A 185 -20.57 12.04 1.60
C MET A 185 -19.44 12.90 1.03
N VAL A 186 -19.53 14.21 1.18
CA VAL A 186 -18.50 15.16 0.71
C VAL A 186 -17.14 14.87 1.38
N ASN A 187 -17.13 14.64 2.69
CA ASN A 187 -15.90 14.30 3.41
C ASN A 187 -15.32 12.95 2.97
N THR A 188 -16.16 11.96 2.68
CA THR A 188 -15.73 10.65 2.18
C THR A 188 -15.08 10.78 0.81
N PHE A 189 -15.70 11.51 -0.13
CA PHE A 189 -15.10 11.81 -1.43
C PHE A 189 -13.83 12.68 -1.34
N ARG A 190 -13.71 13.56 -0.33
CA ARG A 190 -12.47 14.32 -0.10
C ARG A 190 -11.34 13.47 0.46
N SER A 191 -11.68 12.43 1.22
CA SER A 191 -10.71 11.48 1.77
C SER A 191 -10.11 10.58 0.70
N THR A 192 -10.86 10.31 -0.37
CA THR A 192 -10.34 9.71 -1.60
C THR A 192 -9.59 10.77 -2.40
N GLU A 193 -8.27 10.60 -2.56
CA GLU A 193 -7.42 11.57 -3.26
C GLU A 193 -7.75 11.66 -4.76
N GLY A 194 -7.05 12.54 -5.49
CA GLY A 194 -7.18 12.64 -6.95
C GLY A 194 -8.51 13.23 -7.44
N ILE A 195 -9.16 12.55 -8.38
CA ILE A 195 -10.34 13.07 -9.10
C ILE A 195 -11.60 13.11 -8.22
N TRP A 196 -11.74 12.19 -7.27
CA TRP A 196 -12.88 12.11 -6.37
C TRP A 196 -12.96 13.32 -5.44
N ARG A 197 -11.81 13.78 -4.93
CA ARG A 197 -11.72 15.03 -4.17
C ARG A 197 -12.17 16.23 -4.99
N LYS A 198 -11.77 16.30 -6.27
CA LYS A 198 -12.21 17.38 -7.17
C LYS A 198 -13.73 17.36 -7.37
N PHE A 199 -14.34 16.18 -7.55
CA PHE A 199 -15.80 16.06 -7.61
C PHE A 199 -16.47 16.60 -6.35
N ALA A 200 -15.98 16.23 -5.15
CA ALA A 200 -16.52 16.76 -3.91
C ALA A 200 -16.38 18.29 -3.81
N ASP A 201 -15.20 18.83 -4.12
CA ASP A 201 -14.96 20.26 -4.02
C ASP A 201 -15.81 21.05 -5.02
N THR A 202 -15.89 20.61 -6.27
CA THR A 202 -16.71 21.27 -7.30
C THR A 202 -18.20 21.12 -7.03
N PHE A 203 -18.69 19.94 -6.63
CA PHE A 203 -20.13 19.77 -6.36
C PHE A 203 -20.54 20.54 -5.10
N GLN A 204 -19.65 20.68 -4.12
CA GLN A 204 -19.90 21.50 -2.95
C GLN A 204 -20.08 22.99 -3.29
N THR A 205 -19.36 23.50 -4.31
CA THR A 205 -19.41 24.93 -4.70
C THR A 205 -20.48 25.22 -5.74
N GLU A 206 -20.67 24.34 -6.73
CA GLU A 206 -21.50 24.63 -7.89
C GLU A 206 -22.96 24.17 -7.75
N LEU A 207 -23.22 23.15 -6.92
CA LEU A 207 -24.56 22.55 -6.82
C LEU A 207 -25.30 23.00 -5.54
N PRO A 208 -26.63 23.19 -5.60
CA PRO A 208 -27.51 23.28 -4.44
C PRO A 208 -27.41 22.06 -3.51
N ASP A 209 -27.62 22.28 -2.20
CA ASP A 209 -27.47 21.25 -1.17
C ASP A 209 -28.33 20.01 -1.41
N GLU A 210 -29.54 20.17 -1.96
CA GLU A 210 -30.46 19.08 -2.29
C GLU A 210 -29.93 18.12 -3.36
N MET A 211 -29.06 18.62 -4.26
CA MET A 211 -28.52 17.84 -5.37
C MET A 211 -27.16 17.22 -5.07
N LYS A 212 -26.39 17.76 -4.11
CA LYS A 212 -25.01 17.34 -3.83
C LYS A 212 -24.90 15.84 -3.58
N GLY A 213 -25.70 15.31 -2.64
CA GLY A 213 -25.64 13.90 -2.27
C GLY A 213 -25.99 12.97 -3.42
N LYS A 214 -27.11 13.23 -4.11
CA LYS A 214 -27.54 12.43 -5.27
C LYS A 214 -26.54 12.49 -6.42
N SER A 215 -25.96 13.66 -6.68
CA SER A 215 -24.99 13.84 -7.76
C SER A 215 -23.68 13.11 -7.47
N LEU A 216 -23.21 13.13 -6.21
CA LEU A 216 -22.03 12.36 -5.80
C LEU A 216 -22.29 10.85 -5.96
N LEU A 217 -23.44 10.35 -5.50
CA LEU A 217 -23.82 8.94 -5.67
C LEU A 217 -23.94 8.55 -7.15
N LEU A 218 -24.51 9.42 -7.99
CA LEU A 218 -24.58 9.23 -9.44
C LEU A 218 -23.20 9.00 -10.04
N VAL A 219 -22.23 9.87 -9.73
CA VAL A 219 -20.86 9.74 -10.24
C VAL A 219 -20.24 8.42 -9.75
N ARG A 220 -20.32 8.13 -8.45
CA ARG A 220 -19.80 6.87 -7.90
C ARG A 220 -20.40 5.66 -8.61
N ASP A 221 -21.72 5.57 -8.69
CA ASP A 221 -22.41 4.40 -9.24
C ASP A 221 -22.10 4.21 -10.73
N SER A 222 -21.85 5.29 -11.45
CA SER A 222 -21.48 5.22 -12.87
C SER A 222 -20.08 4.65 -13.10
N PHE A 223 -19.13 4.92 -12.19
CA PHE A 223 -17.73 4.53 -12.36
C PHE A 223 -17.32 3.29 -11.54
N CYS A 224 -18.01 3.01 -10.42
CA CYS A 224 -17.66 1.90 -9.52
C CYS A 224 -18.50 0.63 -9.74
N ASN A 225 -19.45 0.60 -10.69
CA ASN A 225 -20.29 -0.57 -10.94
C ASN A 225 -19.60 -1.66 -11.80
N SER A 226 -18.46 -1.36 -12.42
CA SER A 226 -17.64 -2.38 -13.08
C SER A 226 -16.80 -3.10 -12.04
N SER A 227 -17.17 -4.35 -11.74
CA SER A 227 -16.56 -5.25 -10.74
C SER A 227 -15.11 -5.67 -11.02
N SER A 228 -14.33 -4.88 -11.77
CA SER A 228 -12.91 -5.17 -11.99
C SER A 228 -12.12 -4.84 -10.74
N SER A 229 -11.47 -5.85 -10.16
CA SER A 229 -10.54 -5.75 -9.04
C SER A 229 -9.25 -4.94 -9.34
N GLU A 230 -9.12 -4.39 -10.54
CA GLU A 230 -7.98 -3.59 -10.99
C GLU A 230 -8.21 -2.09 -10.72
N PRO A 231 -7.14 -1.31 -10.47
CA PRO A 231 -7.23 0.14 -10.26
C PRO A 231 -7.96 0.81 -11.44
N TYR A 232 -9.16 1.32 -11.17
CA TYR A 232 -10.02 1.90 -12.19
C TYR A 232 -9.55 3.31 -12.54
N THR A 233 -9.07 3.50 -13.76
CA THR A 233 -8.74 4.83 -14.28
C THR A 233 -9.92 5.37 -15.08
N ILE A 234 -10.46 6.53 -14.68
CA ILE A 234 -11.47 7.25 -15.49
C ILE A 234 -10.85 7.51 -16.87
N SER A 235 -11.33 6.77 -17.86
CA SER A 235 -10.81 6.83 -19.22
C SER A 235 -11.48 7.96 -20.00
N ASN A 236 -10.81 8.41 -21.07
CA ASN A 236 -11.30 9.44 -22.01
C ASN A 236 -11.57 10.83 -21.40
N THR A 237 -10.87 11.20 -20.33
CA THR A 237 -10.98 12.54 -19.73
C THR A 237 -10.65 13.67 -20.71
N GLU A 238 -9.75 13.44 -21.66
CA GLU A 238 -9.42 14.42 -22.71
C GLU A 238 -10.60 14.73 -23.65
N LYS A 239 -11.49 13.75 -23.90
CA LYS A 239 -12.72 13.99 -24.67
C LYS A 239 -13.70 14.85 -23.90
N ILE A 240 -13.81 14.62 -22.58
CA ILE A 240 -14.68 15.39 -21.70
C ILE A 240 -14.21 16.84 -21.59
N LYS A 241 -12.89 17.08 -21.48
CA LYS A 241 -12.30 18.44 -21.48
C LYS A 241 -12.59 19.24 -22.75
N ALA A 242 -12.76 18.57 -23.89
CA ALA A 242 -13.04 19.23 -25.15
C ALA A 242 -14.51 19.69 -25.30
N ILE A 243 -15.40 19.30 -24.39
CA ILE A 243 -16.82 19.63 -24.46
C ILE A 243 -17.02 21.09 -24.02
N ASN A 244 -17.69 21.87 -24.87
CA ASN A 244 -17.97 23.26 -24.57
C ASN A 244 -19.12 23.37 -23.55
N PRO A 245 -18.92 24.07 -22.40
CA PRO A 245 -19.97 24.23 -21.39
C PRO A 245 -21.17 25.09 -21.85
N LYS A 246 -21.10 25.67 -23.05
CA LYS A 246 -22.19 26.43 -23.69
C LYS A 246 -23.09 25.58 -24.61
N PHE A 247 -22.78 24.31 -24.83
CA PHE A 247 -23.62 23.42 -25.63
C PHE A 247 -25.00 23.23 -25.02
N SER A 248 -25.96 22.85 -25.85
CA SER A 248 -27.29 22.45 -25.39
C SER A 248 -27.21 21.15 -24.58
N LEU A 249 -28.25 20.86 -23.79
CA LEU A 249 -28.30 19.64 -22.97
C LEU A 249 -28.12 18.38 -23.82
N GLU A 250 -28.84 18.28 -24.94
CA GLU A 250 -28.79 17.13 -25.85
C GLU A 250 -27.40 16.94 -26.48
N GLU A 251 -26.73 18.03 -26.86
CA GLU A 251 -25.36 18.00 -27.37
C GLU A 251 -24.37 17.56 -26.30
N MET A 252 -24.50 18.05 -25.06
CA MET A 252 -23.68 17.60 -23.93
C MET A 252 -23.86 16.10 -23.68
N GLU A 253 -25.09 15.61 -23.61
CA GLU A 253 -25.38 14.19 -23.36
C GLU A 253 -24.82 13.30 -24.48
N THR A 254 -24.92 13.76 -25.73
CA THR A 254 -24.35 13.06 -26.89
C THR A 254 -22.83 12.98 -26.83
N GLN A 255 -22.15 14.08 -26.49
CA GLN A 255 -20.68 14.13 -26.40
C GLN A 255 -20.15 13.36 -25.18
N ILE A 256 -20.82 13.47 -24.03
CA ILE A 256 -20.44 12.73 -22.81
C ILE A 256 -20.63 11.24 -23.04
N SER A 257 -21.77 10.79 -23.57
CA SER A 257 -22.01 9.37 -23.84
C SER A 257 -21.05 8.77 -24.88
N ALA A 258 -20.57 9.57 -25.85
CA ALA A 258 -19.53 9.17 -26.80
C ALA A 258 -18.14 9.00 -26.17
N SER A 259 -17.95 9.42 -24.92
CA SER A 259 -16.68 9.33 -24.19
C SER A 259 -16.47 7.97 -23.51
N GLY A 260 -17.44 7.06 -23.52
CA GLY A 260 -17.27 5.68 -23.06
C GLY A 260 -18.49 5.10 -22.37
N GLU A 261 -18.43 3.81 -22.03
CA GLU A 261 -19.56 3.08 -21.45
C GLU A 261 -19.98 3.62 -20.08
N ASN A 262 -19.03 3.92 -19.19
CA ASN A 262 -19.34 4.48 -17.87
C ASN A 262 -19.94 5.88 -17.96
N TRP A 263 -19.49 6.69 -18.93
CA TRP A 263 -20.10 7.99 -19.20
C TRP A 263 -21.52 7.86 -19.75
N LYS A 264 -21.77 6.89 -20.64
CA LYS A 264 -23.12 6.57 -21.10
C LYS A 264 -24.02 6.14 -19.95
N ASN A 265 -23.53 5.30 -19.03
CA ASN A 265 -24.26 4.90 -17.83
C ASN A 265 -24.59 6.11 -16.93
N LEU A 266 -23.64 7.04 -16.77
CA LEU A 266 -23.87 8.29 -16.05
C LEU A 266 -25.03 9.09 -16.64
N ILE A 267 -25.06 9.26 -17.97
CA ILE A 267 -26.18 9.97 -18.64
C ILE A 267 -27.51 9.25 -18.42
N LEU A 268 -27.55 7.91 -18.57
CA LEU A 268 -28.79 7.14 -18.38
C LEU A 268 -29.31 7.25 -16.94
N MET A 269 -28.42 7.13 -15.95
CA MET A 269 -28.79 7.27 -14.54
C MET A 269 -29.24 8.70 -14.24
N ALA A 270 -28.55 9.72 -14.78
CA ALA A 270 -28.92 11.11 -14.60
C ALA A 270 -30.31 11.43 -15.19
N GLN A 271 -30.61 10.93 -16.40
CA GLN A 271 -31.91 11.06 -17.06
C GLN A 271 -33.05 10.47 -16.22
N SER A 272 -32.79 9.38 -15.49
CA SER A 272 -33.80 8.73 -14.66
C SER A 272 -34.04 9.40 -13.30
N GLN A 273 -33.05 10.14 -12.78
CA GLN A 273 -33.08 10.65 -11.40
C GLN A 273 -33.25 12.17 -11.29
N PHE A 274 -32.98 12.92 -12.36
CA PHE A 274 -32.93 14.38 -12.34
C PHE A 274 -33.73 15.00 -13.49
N SER A 275 -34.33 16.16 -13.22
CA SER A 275 -34.97 16.99 -14.25
C SER A 275 -33.96 17.60 -15.22
N GLU A 276 -34.43 18.16 -16.34
CA GLU A 276 -33.54 18.71 -17.38
C GLU A 276 -32.65 19.85 -16.88
N SER A 277 -33.19 20.72 -16.03
CA SER A 277 -32.45 21.86 -15.47
C SER A 277 -31.38 21.42 -14.46
N GLU A 278 -31.67 20.38 -13.67
CA GLU A 278 -30.75 19.77 -12.72
C GLU A 278 -29.63 19.03 -13.46
N ARG A 279 -29.96 18.24 -14.47
CA ARG A 279 -28.98 17.57 -15.34
C ARG A 279 -27.99 18.55 -15.95
N LEU A 280 -28.49 19.68 -16.48
CA LEU A 280 -27.63 20.71 -17.06
C LEU A 280 -26.63 21.28 -16.03
N GLN A 281 -27.05 21.48 -14.77
CA GLN A 281 -26.16 21.95 -13.71
C GLN A 281 -25.12 20.88 -13.34
N ILE A 282 -25.54 19.63 -13.22
CA ILE A 282 -24.66 18.49 -12.93
C ILE A 282 -23.60 18.34 -14.01
N TYR A 283 -23.97 18.34 -15.29
CA TYR A 283 -23.01 18.19 -16.38
C TYR A 283 -22.03 19.37 -16.44
N LYS A 284 -22.50 20.61 -16.22
CA LYS A 284 -21.60 21.77 -16.12
C LYS A 284 -20.60 21.63 -14.95
N ALA A 285 -21.06 21.17 -13.79
CA ALA A 285 -20.19 20.91 -12.65
C ALA A 285 -19.18 19.80 -12.96
N ILE A 286 -19.60 18.72 -13.64
CA ILE A 286 -18.72 17.64 -14.08
C ILE A 286 -17.65 18.16 -15.05
N LEU A 287 -18.01 18.99 -16.04
CA LEU A 287 -17.04 19.57 -16.97
C LEU A 287 -15.99 20.40 -16.24
N LYS A 288 -16.40 21.20 -15.25
CA LYS A 288 -15.52 22.04 -14.41
C LYS A 288 -14.53 21.23 -13.56
N VAL A 289 -14.83 19.95 -13.25
CA VAL A 289 -13.88 19.07 -12.53
C VAL A 289 -12.64 18.74 -13.38
N PHE A 290 -12.78 18.75 -14.71
CA PHE A 290 -11.72 18.40 -15.65
C PHE A 290 -10.97 19.59 -16.25
N GLU A 291 -11.44 20.82 -15.99
CA GLU A 291 -10.67 22.06 -16.23
C GLU A 291 -9.41 22.11 -15.33
#